data_AF-F0XGJ5-F1
#
_entry.id   AF-F0XGJ5-F1
#
_cell.length_a   1.000
_cell.length_b   1.000
_cell.length_c   1.000
_cell.angle_alpha   90.00
_cell.angle_beta   90.00
_cell.angle_gamma   90.00
#
_symmetry.space_group_name_H-M   'P 1'
#
loop_
_entity.id
_entity.type
_entity.pdbx_description
1 polymer ?
#
loop_
_entity_poly.entity_id
_entity_poly.type
_entity_poly.pdbx_seq_one_letter_code
_entity_poly.pdbx_strand_id
1 'polypeptide(L)'
;MDIYRELRANEAVRTAALLSDGPWKVRDGVLGRSMEDMIHLAAQIQVPATEEAVGRAIAEMISCAAATCGGVHPLPDKERKIDFFLLHNVTASLSLSVLNQQSWIKIEDKARLIEYKARLDLVWYAGSAAPEVDLEQHLVGYVPAPDAVNSRGTNWQTLYAAVNQHHDDGHVAKFVRACRNGEEATAPYEKLAETLDWLPVHGDLWLKLAQLCYDTTYQYADGQKKWVWGTGFAAMWENVRDTK
;
A
#
# COMPACT_ATOMS: atom_id res chain seq x y z
N MET A 1 -4.00 11.52 -2.19
CA MET A 1 -4.96 10.51 -2.73
C MET A 1 -5.66 10.93 -4.04
N ASP A 2 -5.60 12.20 -4.45
CA ASP A 2 -6.40 12.70 -5.58
C ASP A 2 -6.08 12.00 -6.91
N ILE A 3 -4.79 11.82 -7.23
CA ILE A 3 -4.37 11.10 -8.45
C ILE A 3 -4.88 9.64 -8.46
N TYR A 4 -4.95 8.98 -7.29
CA TYR A 4 -5.54 7.63 -7.20
C TYR A 4 -7.04 7.64 -7.54
N ARG A 5 -7.78 8.67 -7.13
CA ARG A 5 -9.20 8.82 -7.50
C ARG A 5 -9.37 9.13 -8.99
N GLU A 6 -8.50 9.96 -9.56
CA GLU A 6 -8.48 10.24 -11.01
C GLU A 6 -8.16 8.99 -11.83
N LEU A 7 -7.16 8.20 -11.43
CA LEU A 7 -6.83 6.90 -12.05
C LEU A 7 -8.02 5.95 -12.05
N ARG A 8 -8.74 5.86 -10.93
CA ARG A 8 -9.94 5.04 -10.82
C ARG A 8 -11.07 5.56 -11.71
N ALA A 9 -11.27 6.87 -11.79
CA ALA A 9 -12.29 7.50 -12.62
C ALA A 9 -11.99 7.38 -14.12
N ASN A 10 -10.71 7.24 -14.50
CA ASN A 10 -10.30 7.03 -15.87
C ASN A 10 -10.58 5.58 -16.30
N GLU A 11 -11.62 5.37 -17.13
CA GLU A 11 -12.02 4.05 -17.60
C GLU A 11 -10.93 3.36 -18.44
N ALA A 12 -10.19 4.12 -19.25
CA ALA A 12 -9.11 3.57 -20.08
C ALA A 12 -8.01 2.95 -19.21
N VAL A 13 -7.62 3.61 -18.12
CA VAL A 13 -6.65 3.08 -17.16
C VAL A 13 -7.25 1.93 -16.33
N ARG A 14 -8.43 2.13 -15.74
CA ARG A 14 -9.05 1.16 -14.82
C ARG A 14 -9.30 -0.20 -15.48
N THR A 15 -9.59 -0.21 -16.79
CA THR A 15 -9.89 -1.44 -17.56
C THR A 15 -8.70 -1.95 -18.38
N ALA A 16 -7.55 -1.25 -18.35
CA ALA A 16 -6.38 -1.61 -19.15
C ALA A 16 -5.80 -2.96 -18.76
N ALA A 17 -5.63 -3.24 -17.47
CA ALA A 17 -5.07 -4.51 -17.00
C ALA A 17 -6.11 -5.63 -17.05
N LEU A 18 -5.78 -6.76 -17.66
CA LEU A 18 -6.64 -7.93 -17.76
C LEU A 18 -6.04 -9.12 -17.03
N LEU A 19 -6.89 -9.99 -16.47
CA LEU A 19 -6.44 -11.24 -15.86
C LEU A 19 -5.69 -12.13 -16.88
N SER A 20 -6.11 -12.10 -18.14
CA SER A 20 -5.47 -12.84 -19.24
C SER A 20 -4.05 -12.38 -19.57
N ASP A 21 -3.63 -11.19 -19.14
CA ASP A 21 -2.23 -10.75 -19.31
C ASP A 21 -1.27 -11.49 -18.36
N GLY A 22 -1.80 -12.20 -17.35
CA GLY A 22 -1.02 -13.00 -16.42
C GLY A 22 0.03 -12.16 -15.67
N PRO A 23 1.34 -12.49 -15.80
CA PRO A 23 2.42 -11.71 -15.18
C PRO A 23 2.73 -10.40 -15.92
N TRP A 24 2.18 -10.18 -17.11
CA TRP A 24 2.49 -9.02 -17.96
C TRP A 24 1.47 -7.88 -17.87
N LYS A 25 0.59 -7.88 -16.86
CA LYS A 25 -0.47 -6.85 -16.67
C LYS A 25 0.02 -5.41 -16.79
N VAL A 26 1.21 -5.11 -16.27
CA VAL A 26 1.79 -3.77 -16.41
C VAL A 26 2.25 -3.50 -17.84
N ARG A 27 3.03 -4.41 -18.43
CA ARG A 27 3.61 -4.23 -19.77
C ARG A 27 2.54 -4.19 -20.86
N ASP A 28 1.65 -5.18 -20.89
CA ASP A 28 0.68 -5.36 -21.97
C ASP A 28 -0.65 -4.65 -21.68
N GLY A 29 -1.00 -4.51 -20.40
CA GLY A 29 -2.19 -3.81 -19.94
C GLY A 29 -1.94 -2.33 -19.73
N VAL A 30 -1.49 -1.94 -18.54
CA VAL A 30 -1.36 -0.53 -18.12
C VAL A 30 -0.55 0.30 -19.12
N LEU A 31 0.65 -0.17 -19.49
CA LEU A 31 1.53 0.51 -20.44
C LEU A 31 1.22 0.16 -21.89
N GLY A 32 0.59 -0.98 -22.17
CA GLY A 32 0.29 -1.38 -23.55
C GLY A 32 -0.99 -0.74 -24.10
N ARG A 33 -1.97 -0.45 -23.23
CA ARG A 33 -3.32 0.00 -23.60
C ARG A 33 -3.69 1.37 -23.05
N SER A 34 -3.03 1.87 -22.00
CA SER A 34 -3.34 3.16 -21.37
C SER A 34 -2.12 4.05 -21.09
N MET A 35 -1.04 3.92 -21.89
CA MET A 35 0.22 4.63 -21.62
C MET A 35 0.07 6.15 -21.57
N GLU A 36 -0.67 6.74 -22.51
CA GLU A 36 -0.82 8.20 -22.60
C GLU A 36 -1.57 8.75 -21.39
N ASP A 37 -2.67 8.12 -21.00
CA ASP A 37 -3.41 8.45 -19.78
C ASP A 37 -2.55 8.31 -18.52
N MET A 38 -1.79 7.21 -18.43
CA MET A 38 -0.88 6.98 -17.30
C MET A 38 0.22 8.03 -17.24
N ILE A 39 0.80 8.44 -18.36
CA ILE A 39 1.79 9.52 -18.41
C ILE A 39 1.18 10.83 -17.92
N HIS A 40 -0.01 11.19 -18.41
CA HIS A 40 -0.69 12.42 -18.02
C HIS A 40 -0.94 12.46 -16.50
N LEU A 41 -1.44 11.37 -15.92
CA LEU A 41 -1.71 11.26 -14.48
C LEU A 41 -0.41 11.25 -13.66
N ALA A 42 0.58 10.45 -14.06
CA ALA A 42 1.86 10.33 -13.36
C ALA A 42 2.71 11.61 -13.43
N ALA A 43 2.56 12.41 -14.50
CA ALA A 43 3.27 13.67 -14.68
C ALA A 43 2.86 14.75 -13.67
N GLN A 44 1.69 14.62 -13.03
CA GLN A 44 1.24 15.54 -11.98
C GLN A 44 2.13 15.45 -10.73
N ILE A 45 2.82 14.33 -10.51
CA ILE A 45 3.77 14.17 -9.41
C ILE A 45 5.05 14.93 -9.76
N GLN A 46 5.23 16.10 -9.16
CA GLN A 46 6.43 16.92 -9.27
C GLN A 46 6.89 17.31 -7.87
N VAL A 47 8.16 17.06 -7.53
CA VAL A 47 8.72 17.32 -6.20
C VAL A 47 9.84 18.35 -6.31
N PRO A 48 9.67 19.55 -5.72
CA PRO A 48 10.75 20.51 -5.62
C PRO A 48 12.00 19.90 -4.97
N ALA A 49 13.18 20.23 -5.47
CA ALA A 49 14.45 19.73 -4.94
C ALA A 49 14.87 20.48 -3.65
N THR A 50 14.06 20.37 -2.61
CA THR A 50 14.35 20.89 -1.26
C THR A 50 14.15 19.77 -0.24
N GLU A 51 14.91 19.78 0.86
CA GLU A 51 14.82 18.77 1.92
C GLU A 51 13.41 18.67 2.50
N GLU A 52 12.72 19.80 2.66
CA GLU A 52 11.34 19.87 3.14
C GLU A 52 10.36 19.20 2.16
N ALA A 53 10.43 19.56 0.87
CA ALA A 53 9.52 19.03 -0.13
C ALA A 53 9.74 17.54 -0.37
N VAL A 54 11.00 17.10 -0.39
CA VAL A 54 11.35 15.67 -0.53
C VAL A 54 10.87 14.89 0.69
N GLY A 55 11.14 15.36 1.91
CA GLY A 55 10.67 14.70 3.12
C GLY A 55 9.15 14.58 3.17
N ARG A 56 8.45 15.66 2.84
CA ARG A 56 6.97 15.69 2.79
C ARG A 56 6.44 14.71 1.74
N ALA A 57 7.02 14.70 0.54
CA ALA A 57 6.60 13.79 -0.54
C ALA A 57 6.84 12.32 -0.19
N ILE A 58 7.92 12.01 0.53
CA ILE A 58 8.19 10.64 1.03
C ILE A 58 7.11 10.23 2.04
N ALA A 59 6.78 11.10 3.01
CA ALA A 59 5.74 10.83 3.98
C ALA A 59 4.37 10.60 3.32
N GLU A 60 4.01 11.46 2.35
CA GLU A 60 2.78 11.35 1.56
C GLU A 60 2.71 10.03 0.78
N MET A 61 3.79 9.67 0.08
CA MET A 61 3.87 8.43 -0.70
C MET A 61 3.75 7.19 0.19
N ILE A 62 4.44 7.15 1.34
CA ILE A 62 4.36 6.04 2.29
C ILE A 62 2.92 5.86 2.78
N SER A 63 2.28 6.97 3.18
CA SER A 63 0.90 6.96 3.67
C SER A 63 -0.10 6.54 2.58
N CYS A 64 0.05 7.04 1.34
CA CYS A 64 -0.79 6.63 0.22
C CYS A 64 -0.61 5.15 -0.15
N ALA A 65 0.63 4.64 -0.18
CA ALA A 65 0.89 3.23 -0.43
C ALA A 65 0.19 2.34 0.62
N ALA A 66 0.28 2.71 1.89
CA ALA A 66 -0.42 2.02 2.98
C ALA A 66 -1.94 2.08 2.81
N ALA A 67 -2.49 3.23 2.40
CA ALA A 67 -3.91 3.39 2.16
C ALA A 67 -4.43 2.43 1.08
N THR A 68 -3.69 2.28 -0.03
CA THR A 68 -4.07 1.34 -1.11
C THR A 68 -4.04 -0.13 -0.70
N CYS A 69 -3.32 -0.49 0.38
CA CYS A 69 -3.33 -1.85 0.91
C CYS A 69 -4.43 -2.08 1.95
N GLY A 70 -4.61 -1.13 2.86
CA GLY A 70 -5.57 -1.25 3.97
C GLY A 70 -7.00 -0.89 3.61
N GLY A 71 -7.19 -0.08 2.58
CA GLY A 71 -8.49 0.49 2.20
C GLY A 71 -9.19 -0.22 1.05
N VAL A 72 -8.78 -1.42 0.66
CA VAL A 72 -9.30 -2.05 -0.57
C VAL A 72 -9.88 -3.43 -0.31
N HIS A 73 -11.19 -3.49 -0.02
CA HIS A 73 -11.94 -4.75 0.08
C HIS A 73 -13.32 -4.61 -0.61
N PRO A 74 -13.38 -4.70 -1.95
CA PRO A 74 -14.59 -4.39 -2.72
C PRO A 74 -15.77 -5.33 -2.47
N LEU A 75 -15.53 -6.49 -1.83
CA LEU A 75 -16.57 -7.45 -1.46
C LEU A 75 -16.73 -7.43 0.08
N PRO A 76 -17.76 -6.76 0.61
CA PRO A 76 -17.91 -6.55 2.05
C PRO A 76 -18.22 -7.82 2.84
N ASP A 77 -18.66 -8.88 2.15
CA ASP A 77 -18.95 -10.21 2.68
C ASP A 77 -17.73 -11.14 2.66
N LYS A 78 -16.58 -10.69 2.16
CA LYS A 78 -15.32 -11.46 2.14
C LYS A 78 -14.41 -11.10 3.31
N GLU A 79 -13.62 -12.08 3.76
CA GLU A 79 -12.53 -11.83 4.70
C GLU A 79 -11.57 -10.78 4.12
N ARG A 80 -11.18 -9.82 4.96
CA ARG A 80 -10.19 -8.81 4.58
C ARG A 80 -8.86 -9.49 4.22
N LYS A 81 -8.20 -8.97 3.18
CA LYS A 81 -6.91 -9.48 2.68
C LYS A 81 -6.06 -8.35 2.15
N ILE A 82 -4.73 -8.52 2.19
CA ILE A 82 -3.79 -7.60 1.56
C ILE A 82 -3.53 -8.05 0.11
N ASP A 83 -3.43 -7.07 -0.79
CA ASP A 83 -3.07 -7.32 -2.19
C ASP A 83 -1.58 -7.67 -2.33
N PHE A 84 -1.26 -8.74 -3.04
CA PHE A 84 0.10 -9.22 -3.25
C PHE A 84 0.97 -8.23 -4.04
N PHE A 85 0.41 -7.46 -4.95
CA PHE A 85 1.17 -6.48 -5.73
C PHE A 85 1.28 -5.16 -4.96
N LEU A 86 0.19 -4.65 -4.39
CA LEU A 86 0.20 -3.37 -3.68
C LEU A 86 1.02 -3.40 -2.39
N LEU A 87 1.16 -4.56 -1.72
CA LEU A 87 2.06 -4.68 -0.57
C LEU A 87 3.52 -4.33 -0.93
N HIS A 88 3.91 -4.45 -2.21
CA HIS A 88 5.24 -4.07 -2.65
C HIS A 88 5.43 -2.55 -2.66
N ASN A 89 4.37 -1.78 -2.89
CA ASN A 89 4.42 -0.31 -2.77
C ASN A 89 4.76 0.07 -1.32
N VAL A 90 4.15 -0.59 -0.34
CA VAL A 90 4.39 -0.39 1.09
C VAL A 90 5.78 -0.89 1.49
N THR A 91 6.12 -2.15 1.20
CA THR A 91 7.41 -2.71 1.62
C THR A 91 8.61 -1.99 1.02
N ALA A 92 8.53 -1.58 -0.25
CA ALA A 92 9.61 -0.83 -0.91
C ALA A 92 9.70 0.63 -0.43
N SER A 93 8.63 1.20 0.12
CA SER A 93 8.60 2.61 0.57
C SER A 93 9.66 2.91 1.64
N LEU A 94 9.97 1.93 2.50
CA LEU A 94 11.00 2.06 3.55
C LEU A 94 12.37 2.42 2.97
N SER A 95 12.69 1.93 1.77
CA SER A 95 13.98 2.24 1.13
C SER A 95 14.16 3.74 0.89
N LEU A 96 13.08 4.49 0.63
CA LEU A 96 13.15 5.94 0.40
C LEU A 96 13.43 6.69 1.70
N SER A 97 12.92 6.22 2.85
CA SER A 97 13.29 6.77 4.16
C SER A 97 14.78 6.62 4.42
N VAL A 98 15.37 5.48 4.07
CA VAL A 98 16.81 5.23 4.22
C VAL A 98 17.64 6.07 3.25
N LEU A 99 17.26 6.09 1.97
CA LEU A 99 17.97 6.86 0.93
C LEU A 99 17.92 8.36 1.20
N ASN A 100 16.82 8.88 1.73
CA ASN A 100 16.68 10.30 2.06
C ASN A 100 17.66 10.76 3.16
N GLN A 101 18.06 9.85 4.06
CA GLN A 101 19.02 10.14 5.13
C GLN A 101 20.48 10.15 4.65
N GLN A 102 20.75 9.71 3.42
CA GLN A 102 22.11 9.63 2.91
C GLN A 102 22.61 11.02 2.46
N SER A 103 23.65 11.52 3.13
CA SER A 103 24.26 12.83 2.83
C SER A 103 25.02 12.89 1.51
N TRP A 104 25.39 11.73 0.95
CA TRP A 104 26.10 11.62 -0.32
C TRP A 104 25.17 11.64 -1.55
N ILE A 105 23.85 11.48 -1.36
CA ILE A 105 22.86 11.59 -2.43
C ILE A 105 22.43 13.05 -2.52
N LYS A 106 22.53 13.63 -3.72
CA LYS A 106 22.11 15.03 -3.95
C LYS A 106 20.60 15.17 -3.79
N ILE A 107 20.15 16.35 -3.35
CA ILE A 107 18.72 16.58 -3.12
C ILE A 107 17.88 16.45 -4.41
N GLU A 108 18.44 16.80 -5.57
CA GLU A 108 17.81 16.62 -6.88
C GLU A 108 17.62 15.14 -7.22
N ASP A 109 18.56 14.28 -6.83
CA ASP A 109 18.45 12.84 -7.05
C ASP A 109 17.45 12.21 -6.07
N LYS A 110 17.38 12.69 -4.83
CA LYS A 110 16.32 12.28 -3.88
C LYS A 110 14.93 12.66 -4.39
N ALA A 111 14.77 13.87 -4.93
CA ALA A 111 13.52 14.33 -5.56
C ALA A 111 13.11 13.41 -6.72
N ARG A 112 14.05 13.05 -7.61
CA ARG A 112 13.79 12.09 -8.71
C ARG A 112 13.40 10.70 -8.19
N LEU A 113 14.07 10.21 -7.15
CA LEU A 113 13.79 8.91 -6.57
C LEU A 113 12.35 8.83 -6.01
N ILE A 114 11.91 9.85 -5.28
CA ILE A 114 10.53 9.88 -4.77
C ILE A 114 9.51 10.03 -5.90
N GLU A 115 9.77 10.85 -6.92
CA GLU A 115 8.89 10.94 -8.10
C GLU A 115 8.77 9.59 -8.81
N TYR A 116 9.89 8.91 -9.07
CA TYR A 116 9.87 7.60 -9.75
C TYR A 116 9.15 6.54 -8.93
N LYS A 117 9.37 6.51 -7.61
CA LYS A 117 8.67 5.59 -6.72
C LYS A 117 7.17 5.87 -6.70
N ALA A 118 6.76 7.12 -6.49
CA ALA A 118 5.35 7.47 -6.43
C ALA A 118 4.63 7.20 -7.77
N ARG A 119 5.26 7.50 -8.91
CA ARG A 119 4.72 7.16 -10.25
C ARG A 119 4.61 5.65 -10.46
N LEU A 120 5.58 4.87 -9.98
CA LEU A 120 5.53 3.40 -10.06
C LEU A 120 4.40 2.82 -9.20
N ASP A 121 4.12 3.41 -8.03
CA ASP A 121 3.01 2.97 -7.19
C ASP A 121 1.66 3.13 -7.90
N LEU A 122 1.48 4.23 -8.65
CA LEU A 122 0.29 4.45 -9.49
C LEU A 122 0.14 3.37 -10.58
N VAL A 123 1.25 2.95 -11.20
CA VAL A 123 1.26 1.89 -12.22
C VAL A 123 0.84 0.55 -11.62
N TRP A 124 1.33 0.20 -10.42
CA TRP A 124 0.91 -1.02 -9.73
C TRP A 124 -0.54 -0.97 -9.29
N TYR A 125 -1.02 0.18 -8.82
CA TYR A 125 -2.42 0.39 -8.48
C TYR A 125 -3.34 0.22 -9.70
N ALA A 126 -2.98 0.79 -10.85
CA ALA A 126 -3.67 0.57 -12.12
C ALA A 126 -3.61 -0.91 -12.56
N GLY A 127 -2.46 -1.57 -12.35
CA GLY A 127 -2.27 -3.00 -12.62
C GLY A 127 -3.17 -3.91 -11.80
N SER A 128 -3.62 -3.46 -10.63
CA SER A 128 -4.63 -4.11 -9.79
C SER A 128 -6.07 -3.65 -10.09
N ALA A 129 -6.31 -3.06 -11.27
CA ALA A 129 -7.60 -2.53 -11.75
C ALA A 129 -8.15 -1.33 -10.95
N ALA A 130 -7.25 -0.48 -10.41
CA ALA A 130 -7.57 0.77 -9.72
C ALA A 130 -8.79 0.67 -8.77
N PRO A 131 -8.73 -0.24 -7.78
CA PRO A 131 -9.86 -0.54 -6.92
C PRO A 131 -10.16 0.60 -5.95
N GLU A 132 -11.40 0.72 -5.51
CA GLU A 132 -11.78 1.79 -4.57
C GLU A 132 -10.99 1.71 -3.28
N VAL A 133 -10.54 2.87 -2.80
CA VAL A 133 -9.85 3.00 -1.52
C VAL A 133 -10.80 3.65 -0.52
N ASP A 134 -11.36 2.86 0.38
CA ASP A 134 -12.22 3.30 1.48
C ASP A 134 -11.63 2.84 2.82
N LEU A 135 -10.85 3.70 3.46
CA LEU A 135 -10.24 3.38 4.75
C LEU A 135 -11.25 3.30 5.89
N GLU A 136 -12.33 4.07 5.83
CA GLU A 136 -13.33 4.10 6.90
C GLU A 136 -14.03 2.75 6.99
N GLN A 137 -14.48 2.24 5.84
CA GLN A 137 -15.15 0.95 5.76
C GLN A 137 -14.21 -0.22 6.06
N HIS A 138 -12.95 -0.12 5.64
CA HIS A 138 -12.08 -1.28 5.56
C HIS A 138 -11.00 -1.37 6.65
N LEU A 139 -10.46 -0.24 7.11
CA LEU A 139 -9.37 -0.20 8.07
C LEU A 139 -9.74 0.45 9.40
N VAL A 140 -10.43 1.60 9.42
CA VAL A 140 -10.70 2.35 10.66
C VAL A 140 -11.47 1.51 11.68
N GLY A 141 -12.54 0.85 11.23
CA GLY A 141 -13.34 -0.07 12.03
C GLY A 141 -12.75 -1.48 12.20
N TYR A 142 -11.56 -1.77 11.66
CA TYR A 142 -10.94 -3.08 11.82
C TYR A 142 -10.57 -3.33 13.29
N VAL A 143 -11.05 -4.45 13.81
CA VAL A 143 -10.68 -4.95 15.13
C VAL A 143 -10.11 -6.36 14.93
N PRO A 144 -8.84 -6.61 15.32
CA PRO A 144 -8.25 -7.95 15.29
C PRO A 144 -9.16 -8.99 15.93
N ALA A 145 -9.31 -10.16 15.31
CA ALA A 145 -10.20 -11.21 15.79
C ALA A 145 -9.75 -11.71 17.18
N PRO A 146 -10.68 -12.08 18.08
CA PRO A 146 -10.32 -12.50 19.44
C PRO A 146 -9.73 -13.92 19.52
N ASP A 147 -9.93 -14.73 18.47
CA ASP A 147 -9.58 -16.15 18.37
C ASP A 147 -8.42 -16.43 17.40
N ALA A 148 -8.05 -15.44 16.57
CA ALA A 148 -6.82 -15.51 15.81
C ALA A 148 -5.65 -15.18 16.74
N VAL A 149 -4.57 -15.96 16.71
CA VAL A 149 -3.36 -15.81 17.56
C VAL A 149 -3.04 -14.32 17.79
N ASN A 150 -3.44 -13.88 18.99
CA ASN A 150 -4.06 -12.59 19.29
C ASN A 150 -3.20 -11.36 18.98
N SER A 151 -3.39 -10.73 17.80
CA SER A 151 -2.83 -9.39 17.59
C SER A 151 -3.64 -8.30 18.31
N ARG A 152 -4.84 -8.60 18.85
CA ARG A 152 -5.63 -7.62 19.61
C ARG A 152 -4.87 -7.22 20.87
N GLY A 153 -4.72 -5.92 21.08
CA GLY A 153 -3.97 -5.38 22.23
C GLY A 153 -2.46 -5.61 22.15
N THR A 154 -1.94 -6.11 21.02
CA THR A 154 -0.48 -6.13 20.78
C THR A 154 0.03 -4.72 20.53
N ASN A 155 1.29 -4.52 20.89
CA ASN A 155 2.10 -3.40 20.47
C ASN A 155 3.12 -3.86 19.42
N TRP A 156 3.93 -2.94 18.90
CA TRP A 156 4.96 -3.27 17.91
C TRP A 156 5.91 -4.38 18.35
N GLN A 157 6.37 -4.36 19.61
CA GLN A 157 7.34 -5.33 20.12
C GLN A 157 6.78 -6.76 20.11
N THR A 158 5.54 -6.93 20.57
CA THR A 158 4.86 -8.22 20.59
C THR A 158 4.51 -8.70 19.18
N LEU A 159 4.07 -7.79 18.30
CA LEU A 159 3.83 -8.11 16.89
C LEU A 159 5.11 -8.56 16.17
N TYR A 160 6.25 -7.90 16.40
CA TYR A 160 7.53 -8.33 15.81
C TYR A 160 7.96 -9.71 16.29
N ALA A 161 7.77 -10.01 17.58
CA ALA A 161 8.09 -11.33 18.12
C ALA A 161 7.25 -12.43 17.44
N ALA A 162 5.95 -12.17 17.24
CA ALA A 162 5.05 -13.09 16.56
C ALA A 162 5.43 -13.28 15.08
N VAL A 163 5.69 -12.19 14.36
CA VAL A 163 6.08 -12.21 12.94
C VAL A 163 7.41 -12.92 12.72
N ASN A 164 8.39 -12.77 13.61
CA ASN A 164 9.68 -13.48 13.51
C ASN A 164 9.55 -15.00 13.71
N GLN A 165 8.45 -15.48 14.30
CA GLN A 165 8.14 -16.92 14.44
C GLN A 165 7.29 -17.44 13.27
N HIS A 166 6.72 -16.55 12.46
CA HIS A 166 5.89 -16.92 11.34
C HIS A 166 6.76 -17.31 10.14
N HIS A 167 6.54 -18.52 9.61
CA HIS A 167 7.22 -18.99 8.41
C HIS A 167 6.55 -18.40 7.16
N ASP A 168 7.16 -17.37 6.58
CA ASP A 168 6.80 -16.81 5.28
C ASP A 168 8.04 -16.61 4.37
N ASP A 169 7.79 -16.19 3.14
CA ASP A 169 8.81 -15.79 2.15
C ASP A 169 9.34 -14.35 2.38
N GLY A 170 9.13 -13.80 3.57
CA GLY A 170 9.57 -12.51 4.06
C GLY A 170 8.57 -11.37 3.92
N HIS A 171 7.43 -11.54 3.23
CA HIS A 171 6.53 -10.43 2.91
C HIS A 171 5.86 -9.80 4.15
N VAL A 172 5.36 -10.61 5.09
CA VAL A 172 4.71 -10.11 6.32
C VAL A 172 5.72 -9.36 7.16
N ALA A 173 6.92 -9.91 7.35
CA ALA A 173 7.99 -9.25 8.11
C ALA A 173 8.40 -7.90 7.50
N LYS A 174 8.55 -7.84 6.18
CA LYS A 174 8.84 -6.58 5.46
C LYS A 174 7.69 -5.60 5.61
N PHE A 175 6.45 -6.05 5.47
CA PHE A 175 5.26 -5.19 5.50
C PHE A 175 5.04 -4.57 6.87
N VAL A 176 5.14 -5.38 7.94
CA VAL A 176 5.01 -4.92 9.32
C VAL A 176 6.10 -3.91 9.68
N ARG A 177 7.35 -4.14 9.26
CA ARG A 177 8.45 -3.18 9.45
C ARG A 177 8.25 -1.89 8.65
N ALA A 178 7.72 -1.98 7.43
CA ALA A 178 7.39 -0.82 6.61
C ALA A 178 6.25 0.01 7.23
N CYS A 179 5.25 -0.62 7.84
CA CYS A 179 4.19 0.10 8.57
C CYS A 179 4.76 0.89 9.76
N ARG A 180 5.68 0.30 10.54
CA ARG A 180 6.36 1.04 11.61
C ARG A 180 7.17 2.22 11.08
N ASN A 181 7.92 2.01 10.00
CA ASN A 181 8.64 3.11 9.36
C ASN A 181 7.69 4.20 8.88
N GLY A 182 6.51 3.85 8.38
CA GLY A 182 5.44 4.79 8.04
C GLY A 182 5.04 5.65 9.23
N GLU A 183 4.70 5.02 10.37
CA GLU A 183 4.38 5.73 11.61
C GLU A 183 5.48 6.72 12.03
N GLU A 184 6.74 6.31 11.97
CA GLU A 184 7.87 7.17 12.35
C GLU A 184 8.13 8.29 11.33
N ALA A 185 7.99 8.01 10.03
CA ALA A 185 8.21 8.96 8.95
C ALA A 185 7.10 10.01 8.84
N THR A 186 5.86 9.67 9.18
CA THR A 186 4.72 10.61 9.12
C THR A 186 4.53 11.39 10.42
N ALA A 187 4.96 10.86 11.57
CA ALA A 187 4.75 11.49 12.88
C ALA A 187 5.16 12.98 13.00
N PRO A 188 6.28 13.47 12.41
CA PRO A 188 6.61 14.90 12.46
C PRO A 188 5.57 15.76 11.73
N TYR A 189 5.04 15.25 10.61
CA TYR A 189 4.06 15.95 9.79
C TYR A 189 2.66 15.92 10.41
N GLU A 190 2.27 14.80 11.04
CA GLU A 190 0.99 14.69 11.73
C GLU A 190 0.82 15.73 12.85
N LYS A 191 1.92 16.10 13.52
CA LYS A 191 1.92 17.10 14.60
C LYS A 191 1.86 18.54 14.12
N LEU A 192 2.31 18.79 12.89
CA LEU A 192 2.46 20.14 12.32
C LEU A 192 1.33 20.50 11.35
N ALA A 193 0.66 19.49 10.80
CA ALA A 193 -0.34 19.70 9.77
C ALA A 193 -1.67 20.20 10.35
N GLU A 194 -2.27 21.18 9.67
CA GLU A 194 -3.63 21.64 9.96
C GLU A 194 -4.68 20.59 9.58
N THR A 195 -4.42 19.83 8.51
CA THR A 195 -5.25 18.70 8.06
C THR A 195 -4.37 17.50 7.69
N LEU A 196 -4.93 16.30 7.85
CA LEU A 196 -4.25 15.03 7.53
C LEU A 196 -4.74 14.42 6.21
N ASP A 197 -5.47 15.15 5.39
CA ASP A 197 -6.08 14.64 4.15
C ASP A 197 -5.05 14.07 3.14
N TRP A 198 -3.81 14.57 3.21
CA TRP A 198 -2.69 14.12 2.39
C TRP A 198 -1.88 12.97 3.04
N LEU A 199 -2.20 12.60 4.29
CA LEU A 199 -1.66 11.46 5.04
C LEU A 199 -2.80 10.48 5.38
N PRO A 200 -3.40 9.78 4.39
CA PRO A 200 -4.59 8.96 4.61
C PRO A 200 -4.41 7.86 5.68
N VAL A 201 -3.20 7.33 5.85
CA VAL A 201 -2.83 6.46 6.98
C VAL A 201 -1.93 7.26 7.93
N HIS A 202 -2.39 7.44 9.16
CA HIS A 202 -1.73 8.20 10.22
C HIS A 202 -2.06 7.61 11.61
N GLY A 203 -1.29 7.96 12.64
CA GLY A 203 -1.57 7.56 14.02
C GLY A 203 -1.70 6.04 14.24
N ASP A 204 -2.78 5.61 14.89
CA ASP A 204 -3.02 4.21 15.26
C ASP A 204 -3.33 3.29 14.06
N LEU A 205 -3.67 3.88 12.90
CA LEU A 205 -3.93 3.13 11.66
C LEU A 205 -2.71 2.35 11.18
N TRP A 206 -1.50 2.81 11.50
CA TRP A 206 -0.26 2.10 11.16
C TRP A 206 -0.17 0.72 11.81
N LEU A 207 -0.39 0.66 13.13
CA LEU A 207 -0.38 -0.59 13.86
C LEU A 207 -1.57 -1.47 13.45
N LYS A 208 -2.73 -0.86 13.23
CA LYS A 208 -3.94 -1.57 12.79
C LYS A 208 -3.75 -2.25 11.42
N LEU A 209 -3.09 -1.58 10.48
CA LEU A 209 -2.75 -2.15 9.17
C LEU A 209 -1.75 -3.30 9.30
N ALA A 210 -0.74 -3.16 10.16
CA ALA A 210 0.23 -4.22 10.42
C ALA A 210 -0.44 -5.47 11.04
N GLN A 211 -1.37 -5.25 11.97
CA GLN A 211 -2.20 -6.30 12.57
C GLN A 211 -3.08 -6.99 11.53
N LEU A 212 -3.77 -6.23 10.68
CA LEU A 212 -4.56 -6.77 9.58
C LEU A 212 -3.73 -7.67 8.66
N CYS A 213 -2.53 -7.23 8.28
CA CYS A 213 -1.62 -8.05 7.46
C CYS A 213 -1.24 -9.35 8.17
N TYR A 214 -0.89 -9.30 9.45
CA TYR A 214 -0.52 -10.48 10.21
C TYR A 214 -1.71 -11.45 10.38
N ASP A 215 -2.85 -10.96 10.86
CA ASP A 215 -4.03 -11.76 11.17
C ASP A 215 -4.58 -12.48 9.94
N THR A 216 -4.47 -11.87 8.77
CA THR A 216 -5.01 -12.43 7.51
C THR A 216 -4.06 -13.43 6.84
N THR A 217 -2.84 -13.59 7.37
CA THR A 217 -1.77 -14.40 6.75
C THR A 217 -1.21 -15.49 7.65
N TYR A 218 -1.24 -15.32 8.98
CA TYR A 218 -0.47 -16.16 9.91
C TYR A 218 -0.80 -17.66 9.88
N GLN A 219 -2.04 -18.03 9.53
CA GLN A 219 -2.49 -19.44 9.48
C GLN A 219 -2.06 -20.17 8.22
N TYR A 220 -1.60 -19.44 7.21
CA TYR A 220 -1.34 -19.99 5.89
C TYR A 220 0.16 -20.17 5.69
N ALA A 221 0.58 -21.33 5.16
CA ALA A 221 1.93 -21.50 4.62
C ALA A 221 1.97 -21.13 3.12
N ASP A 222 0.88 -21.42 2.42
CA ASP A 222 0.69 -21.17 0.99
C ASP A 222 0.37 -19.69 0.72
N GLY A 223 1.22 -19.04 -0.09
CA GLY A 223 1.06 -17.65 -0.48
C GLY A 223 -0.24 -17.34 -1.23
N GLN A 224 -0.82 -18.31 -1.96
CA GLN A 224 -2.10 -18.11 -2.65
C GLN A 224 -3.27 -17.93 -1.68
N LYS A 225 -3.13 -18.42 -0.44
CA LYS A 225 -4.14 -18.24 0.63
C LYS A 225 -3.88 -17.01 1.50
N LYS A 226 -2.65 -16.51 1.50
CA LYS A 226 -2.24 -15.30 2.24
C LYS A 226 -2.77 -14.03 1.59
N TRP A 227 -2.70 -13.95 0.27
CA TRP A 227 -2.84 -12.70 -0.47
C TRP A 227 -3.95 -12.77 -1.52
N VAL A 228 -4.54 -11.62 -1.83
CA VAL A 228 -5.33 -11.44 -3.07
C VAL A 228 -4.40 -10.91 -4.16
N TRP A 229 -4.49 -11.44 -5.37
CA TRP A 229 -3.56 -11.12 -6.45
C TRP A 229 -4.22 -10.17 -7.46
N GLY A 230 -4.44 -8.92 -7.04
CA GLY A 230 -5.17 -7.90 -7.80
C GLY A 230 -6.58 -7.70 -7.24
N THR A 231 -6.70 -6.90 -6.18
CA THR A 231 -7.92 -6.67 -5.41
C THR A 231 -9.04 -6.02 -6.20
N GLY A 232 -8.76 -5.34 -7.32
CA GLY A 232 -9.80 -4.82 -8.22
C GLY A 232 -10.42 -5.85 -9.16
N PHE A 233 -9.89 -7.08 -9.22
CA PHE A 233 -10.44 -8.15 -10.03
C PHE A 233 -11.35 -9.05 -9.17
N ALA A 234 -12.66 -9.02 -9.42
CA ALA A 234 -13.64 -9.81 -8.66
C ALA A 234 -13.30 -11.32 -8.61
N ALA A 235 -12.80 -11.89 -9.71
CA ALA A 235 -12.41 -13.31 -9.78
C ALA A 235 -11.31 -13.69 -8.77
N MET A 236 -10.47 -12.74 -8.35
CA MET A 236 -9.39 -12.99 -7.38
C MET A 236 -9.90 -13.15 -5.95
N TRP A 237 -11.19 -12.92 -5.72
CA TRP A 237 -11.85 -13.09 -4.43
C TRP A 237 -12.67 -14.38 -4.32
N GLU A 238 -12.81 -15.16 -5.39
CA GLU A 238 -13.65 -16.37 -5.41
C GLU A 238 -13.24 -17.40 -4.34
N ASN A 239 -11.93 -17.53 -4.09
CA ASN A 239 -11.38 -18.45 -3.08
C ASN A 239 -11.16 -17.80 -1.71
N VAL A 240 -11.52 -16.53 -1.54
CA VAL A 240 -11.49 -15.87 -0.24
C VAL A 240 -12.75 -16.26 0.52
N ARG A 241 -12.59 -16.61 1.80
CA ARG A 241 -13.69 -17.04 2.67
C ARG A 241 -14.64 -15.88 2.95
N ASP A 242 -15.93 -16.21 3.11
CA ASP A 242 -16.96 -15.24 3.49
C ASP A 242 -16.94 -14.97 5.00
N THR A 243 -17.17 -13.71 5.40
CA THR A 243 -17.40 -13.29 6.78
C THR A 243 -18.89 -13.42 7.08
N LYS A 244 -19.28 -14.55 7.68
CA LYS A 244 -20.65 -14.75 8.21
C LYS A 244 -20.87 -13.98 9.51
#